data_AF-A0A183I2T4-F1
#
_entry.id   AF-A0A183I2T4-F1
#
_cell.length_a   1.000
_cell.length_b   1.000
_cell.length_c   1.000
_cell.angle_alpha   90.00
_cell.angle_beta   90.00
_cell.angle_gamma   90.00
#
_symmetry.space_group_name_H-M   'P 1'
#
loop_
_entity.id
_entity.type
_entity.pdbx_description
1 polymer ?
#
loop_
_entity_poly.entity_id
_entity_poly.type
_entity_poly.pdbx_seq_one_letter_code
_entity_poly.pdbx_strand_id
1 'polypeptide(L)'
;MVKEFEDTWSYNTIGSPFPDNPVRVKGQQNMYVALWYKFGKPIHGRAWNNNGNVECSFPYSKVCVTLCASSLSGTRIARIFNKVELTGARDLGGQIQILTCSEQDPMEQFKKSSFWYEWRPYKDRENDQLLQLVRCGQSTPHGEPVFGRAYPDPAQKTLAHFGWNGQENSGAELGSMQMIVIPQPENIG
;
A
#
# COMPACT_ATOMS: atom_id res chain seq x y z
N MET A 1 -13.29 -25.46 3.58
CA MET A 1 -12.58 -24.79 2.47
C MET A 1 -12.65 -23.32 2.78
N VAL A 2 -11.51 -22.65 2.98
CA VAL A 2 -11.49 -21.21 3.27
C VAL A 2 -11.96 -20.49 2.00
N LYS A 3 -13.00 -19.66 2.11
CA LYS A 3 -13.48 -18.86 0.99
C LYS A 3 -12.51 -17.69 0.80
N GLU A 4 -11.82 -17.66 -0.33
CA GLU A 4 -10.99 -16.51 -0.70
C GLU A 4 -11.87 -15.47 -1.38
N PHE A 5 -11.84 -14.24 -0.86
CA PHE A 5 -12.51 -13.09 -1.45
C PHE A 5 -11.56 -12.33 -2.37
N GLU A 6 -12.07 -11.77 -3.46
CA GLU A 6 -11.28 -10.95 -4.39
C GLU A 6 -11.50 -9.46 -4.14
N ASP A 7 -10.40 -8.71 -4.04
CA ASP A 7 -10.40 -7.25 -3.92
C ASP A 7 -10.70 -6.58 -5.26
N THR A 8 -11.48 -5.50 -5.24
CA THR A 8 -11.74 -4.70 -6.45
C THR A 8 -10.81 -3.50 -6.51
N TRP A 9 -9.89 -3.51 -7.48
CA TRP A 9 -8.94 -2.42 -7.75
C TRP A 9 -9.33 -1.66 -9.01
N SER A 10 -9.76 -0.41 -8.84
CA SER A 10 -10.22 0.45 -9.94
C SER A 10 -9.08 1.29 -10.50
N TYR A 11 -8.80 1.16 -11.81
CA TYR A 11 -7.83 2.04 -12.47
C TYR A 11 -8.33 3.48 -12.48
N ASN A 12 -7.44 4.40 -12.10
CA ASN A 12 -7.72 5.84 -12.09
C ASN A 12 -6.55 6.62 -12.65
N THR A 13 -6.87 7.70 -13.36
CA THR A 13 -5.86 8.64 -13.86
C THR A 13 -5.53 9.66 -12.77
N ILE A 14 -4.25 9.97 -12.60
CA ILE A 14 -3.82 11.00 -11.63
C ILE A 14 -4.31 12.35 -12.16
N GLY A 15 -4.95 13.14 -11.30
CA GLY A 15 -5.57 14.41 -11.68
C GLY A 15 -7.00 14.31 -12.20
N SER A 16 -7.62 13.13 -12.24
CA SER A 16 -9.06 12.97 -12.48
C SER A 16 -9.83 12.71 -11.17
N PRO A 17 -11.17 12.84 -11.15
CA PRO A 17 -11.97 12.47 -9.99
C PRO A 17 -11.72 11.04 -9.48
N PHE A 18 -12.05 10.80 -8.22
CA PHE A 18 -12.03 9.48 -7.62
C PHE A 18 -13.08 8.56 -8.26
N PRO A 19 -12.83 7.24 -8.31
CA PRO A 19 -13.86 6.27 -8.62
C PRO A 19 -14.89 6.18 -7.48
N ASP A 20 -16.01 5.51 -7.73
CA ASP A 20 -17.05 5.30 -6.73
C ASP A 20 -16.54 4.46 -5.56
N ASN A 21 -16.99 4.80 -4.35
CA ASN A 21 -16.74 4.08 -3.10
C ASN A 21 -15.26 3.69 -2.85
N PRO A 22 -14.32 4.65 -2.82
CA PRO A 22 -12.93 4.36 -2.52
C PRO A 22 -12.76 4.01 -1.02
N VAL A 23 -11.98 2.97 -0.74
CA VAL A 23 -11.72 2.52 0.63
C VAL A 23 -10.79 3.51 1.34
N ARG A 24 -11.27 4.03 2.48
CA ARG A 24 -10.57 5.02 3.31
C ARG A 24 -9.57 4.38 4.26
N VAL A 25 -8.50 5.13 4.55
CA VAL A 25 -7.59 4.81 5.66
C VAL A 25 -8.29 5.16 6.98
N LYS A 26 -8.26 4.25 7.95
CA LYS A 26 -8.90 4.46 9.26
C LYS A 26 -8.37 5.71 9.95
N GLY A 27 -9.28 6.47 10.56
CA GLY A 27 -8.96 7.72 11.26
C GLY A 27 -8.61 8.89 10.34
N GLN A 28 -8.62 8.72 9.01
CA GLN A 28 -8.26 9.75 8.05
C GLN A 28 -9.46 10.18 7.21
N GLN A 29 -9.68 11.50 7.10
CA GLN A 29 -10.83 12.04 6.37
C GLN A 29 -10.62 12.05 4.85
N ASN A 30 -9.37 12.25 4.41
CA ASN A 30 -9.00 12.48 3.01
C ASN A 30 -7.82 11.61 2.57
N MET A 31 -7.76 10.36 3.04
CA MET A 31 -6.75 9.39 2.57
C MET A 31 -7.39 8.07 2.20
N TYR A 32 -6.96 7.53 1.07
CA TYR A 32 -7.49 6.34 0.43
C TYR A 32 -6.37 5.38 0.05
N VAL A 33 -6.72 4.10 -0.03
CA VAL A 33 -5.79 3.02 -0.35
C VAL A 33 -5.52 3.01 -1.84
N ALA A 34 -4.24 3.10 -2.22
CA ALA A 34 -3.82 3.13 -3.61
C ALA A 34 -2.76 2.07 -3.91
N LEU A 35 -2.71 1.65 -5.17
CA LEU A 35 -1.78 0.66 -5.69
C LEU A 35 -1.15 1.17 -6.99
N TRP A 36 0.15 0.99 -7.11
CA TRP A 36 0.92 1.33 -8.29
C TRP A 36 1.84 0.17 -8.68
N TYR A 37 2.13 0.03 -9.97
CA TYR A 37 3.05 -0.99 -10.48
C TYR A 37 4.29 -0.35 -11.08
N LYS A 38 5.45 -0.83 -10.64
CA LYS A 38 6.74 -0.47 -11.23
C LYS A 38 7.49 -1.72 -11.63
N PHE A 39 7.76 -1.87 -12.94
CA PHE A 39 8.42 -3.06 -13.50
C PHE A 39 7.76 -4.38 -13.08
N GLY A 40 6.43 -4.43 -13.13
CA GLY A 40 5.63 -5.60 -12.75
C GLY A 40 5.53 -5.86 -11.25
N LYS A 41 6.11 -5.01 -10.39
CA LYS A 41 6.03 -5.15 -8.94
C LYS A 41 4.96 -4.22 -8.35
N PRO A 42 4.01 -4.77 -7.55
CA PRO A 42 2.98 -3.98 -6.89
C PRO A 42 3.57 -3.19 -5.71
N ILE A 43 3.12 -1.95 -5.58
CA ILE A 43 3.55 -1.00 -4.55
C ILE A 43 2.31 -0.31 -4.01
N HIS A 44 1.94 -0.62 -2.76
CA HIS A 44 0.90 0.12 -2.05
C HIS A 44 1.39 1.52 -1.65
N GLY A 45 0.49 2.47 -1.72
CA GLY A 45 0.67 3.86 -1.34
C GLY A 45 -0.69 4.51 -1.03
N ARG A 46 -0.70 5.83 -0.90
CA ARG A 46 -1.92 6.57 -0.54
C ARG A 46 -2.37 7.47 -1.68
N ALA A 47 -3.67 7.69 -1.76
CA ALA A 47 -4.27 8.75 -2.56
C ALA A 47 -5.05 9.72 -1.66
N TRP A 48 -5.19 10.97 -2.09
CA TRP A 48 -6.03 11.98 -1.43
C TRP A 48 -6.74 12.84 -2.47
N ASN A 49 -7.85 13.46 -2.06
CA ASN A 49 -8.56 14.42 -2.87
C ASN A 49 -7.92 15.80 -2.74
N ASN A 50 -7.51 16.36 -3.87
CA ASN A 50 -7.16 17.77 -3.98
C ASN A 50 -8.02 18.42 -5.07
N ASN A 51 -8.87 19.37 -4.68
CA ASN A 51 -9.77 20.09 -5.59
C ASN A 51 -10.63 19.18 -6.49
N GLY A 52 -11.14 18.07 -5.94
CA GLY A 52 -11.97 17.12 -6.65
C GLY A 52 -11.19 16.05 -7.42
N ASN A 53 -9.86 16.13 -7.46
CA ASN A 53 -9.01 15.25 -8.24
C ASN A 53 -8.13 14.34 -7.37
N VAL A 54 -7.77 13.19 -7.92
CA VAL A 54 -6.85 12.23 -7.32
C VAL A 54 -5.42 12.77 -7.38
N GLU A 55 -4.83 12.95 -6.20
CA GLU A 55 -3.39 12.99 -6.00
C GLU A 55 -2.95 11.76 -5.23
N CYS A 56 -1.65 11.44 -5.29
CA CYS A 56 -1.14 10.21 -4.69
C CYS A 56 0.33 10.31 -4.28
N SER A 57 0.74 9.34 -3.46
CA SER A 57 2.12 9.19 -3.00
C SER A 57 2.46 7.71 -2.83
N PHE A 58 3.59 7.32 -3.42
CA PHE A 58 4.15 5.97 -3.31
C PHE A 58 5.60 6.00 -2.84
N PRO A 59 5.98 5.20 -1.83
CA PRO A 59 7.38 5.01 -1.46
C PRO A 59 8.11 4.17 -2.52
N TYR A 60 9.18 4.73 -3.09
CA TYR A 60 10.00 4.01 -4.07
C TYR A 60 11.48 4.37 -3.94
N SER A 61 12.33 3.39 -3.66
CA SER A 61 13.78 3.55 -3.77
C SER A 61 14.20 3.48 -5.25
N LYS A 62 14.57 4.61 -5.84
CA LYS A 62 15.26 4.65 -7.14
C LYS A 62 16.67 4.07 -6.94
N VAL A 63 17.04 3.03 -7.68
CA VAL A 63 18.46 2.62 -7.75
C VAL A 63 19.18 3.68 -8.58
N CYS A 64 20.08 4.44 -7.95
CA CYS A 64 21.01 5.31 -8.64
C CYS A 64 22.37 4.61 -8.67
N VAL A 65 22.93 4.44 -9.87
CA VAL A 65 24.32 4.01 -10.02
C VAL A 65 25.16 5.28 -10.07
N THR A 66 25.79 5.62 -8.95
CA THR A 66 26.77 6.70 -8.92
C THR A 66 28.16 6.07 -9.09
N LEU A 67 28.89 6.49 -10.12
CA LEU A 67 30.31 6.18 -10.24
C LEU A 67 31.06 7.03 -9.21
N CYS A 68 31.50 6.42 -8.11
CA CYS A 68 32.45 7.08 -7.21
C CYS A 68 33.87 6.84 -7.75
N ALA A 69 34.50 7.91 -8.24
CA ALA A 69 35.92 7.89 -8.53
C ALA A 69 36.69 7.89 -7.20
N SER A 70 37.14 6.73 -6.73
CA SER A 70 38.18 6.67 -5.69
C SER A 70 39.54 6.85 -6.35
N SER A 71 40.29 7.87 -5.93
CA SER A 71 41.52 8.34 -6.62
C SER A 71 42.72 7.40 -6.55
N LEU A 72 42.63 6.22 -5.93
CA LEU A 72 43.71 5.24 -5.93
C LEU A 72 43.12 3.83 -6.04
N SER A 73 43.51 3.11 -7.10
CA SER A 73 43.39 1.65 -7.33
C SER A 73 42.02 0.98 -7.59
N GLY A 74 41.06 1.66 -8.25
CA GLY A 74 40.00 0.98 -9.00
C GLY A 74 38.60 1.56 -8.82
N THR A 75 37.84 1.63 -9.92
CA THR A 75 36.45 2.08 -9.92
C THR A 75 35.57 1.11 -9.13
N ARG A 76 35.05 1.52 -7.97
CA ARG A 76 33.98 0.77 -7.28
C ARG A 76 32.63 1.29 -7.74
N ILE A 77 31.75 0.40 -8.19
CA ILE A 77 30.35 0.76 -8.45
C ILE A 77 29.61 0.73 -7.11
N ALA A 78 29.34 1.90 -6.53
CA ALA A 78 28.42 2.00 -5.41
C ALA A 78 26.98 2.02 -5.96
N ARG A 79 26.17 1.01 -5.60
CA ARG A 79 24.71 1.10 -5.77
C ARG A 79 24.17 1.95 -4.63
N ILE A 80 23.80 3.19 -4.95
CA ILE A 80 23.17 4.09 -3.98
C ILE A 80 21.66 4.04 -4.25
N PHE A 81 20.88 3.65 -3.25
CA PHE A 81 19.43 3.73 -3.34
C PHE A 81 19.01 5.15 -2.96
N ASN A 82 18.51 5.92 -3.94
CA ASN A 82 17.88 7.20 -3.67
C ASN A 82 16.43 6.95 -3.28
N LYS A 83 16.17 6.94 -1.97
CA LYS A 83 14.87 6.73 -1.35
C LYS A 83 13.97 7.94 -1.58
N VAL A 84 13.03 7.83 -2.51
CA VAL A 84 12.18 8.97 -2.89
C VAL A 84 10.70 8.66 -2.70
N GLU A 85 9.94 9.71 -2.42
CA GLU A 85 8.49 9.72 -2.50
C GLU A 85 8.08 10.14 -3.93
N LEU A 86 7.30 9.31 -4.62
CA LEU A 86 6.80 9.62 -5.96
C LEU A 86 5.36 10.08 -5.87
N THR A 87 5.12 11.34 -6.27
CA THR A 87 3.79 11.98 -6.24
C THR A 87 3.32 12.46 -7.61
N GLY A 88 4.24 12.67 -8.56
CA GLY A 88 3.94 13.25 -9.86
C GLY A 88 3.43 12.23 -10.87
N ALA A 89 2.40 12.62 -11.65
CA ALA A 89 1.85 11.80 -12.74
C ALA A 89 2.92 11.32 -13.74
N ARG A 90 3.94 12.15 -14.03
CA ARG A 90 5.05 11.78 -14.93
C ARG A 90 5.92 10.65 -14.39
N ASP A 91 6.23 10.65 -13.09
CA ASP A 91 7.06 9.62 -12.46
C ASP A 91 6.31 8.28 -12.32
N LEU A 92 4.99 8.36 -12.16
CA LEU A 92 4.11 7.21 -11.93
C LEU A 92 3.53 6.62 -13.23
N GLY A 93 3.73 7.26 -14.39
CA GLY A 93 3.14 6.81 -15.66
C GLY A 93 1.66 7.18 -15.83
N GLY A 94 1.17 8.11 -15.02
CA GLY A 94 -0.15 8.74 -15.16
C GLY A 94 -1.34 7.96 -14.59
N GLN A 95 -1.19 6.66 -14.32
CA GLN A 95 -2.26 5.79 -13.83
C GLN A 95 -1.87 5.04 -12.56
N ILE A 96 -2.84 4.92 -11.66
CA ILE A 96 -2.77 4.15 -10.42
C ILE A 96 -4.06 3.34 -10.29
N GLN A 97 -4.12 2.47 -9.29
CA GLN A 97 -5.35 1.80 -8.89
C GLN A 97 -5.77 2.27 -7.50
N ILE A 98 -7.07 2.41 -7.28
CA ILE A 98 -7.68 2.73 -5.98
C ILE A 98 -8.49 1.52 -5.54
N LEU A 99 -8.34 1.12 -4.28
CA LEU A 99 -9.18 0.06 -3.72
C LEU A 99 -10.61 0.58 -3.56
N THR A 100 -11.58 -0.15 -4.10
CA THR A 100 -12.99 0.23 -4.06
C THR A 100 -13.83 -0.86 -3.42
N CYS A 101 -14.87 -0.46 -2.68
CA CYS A 101 -15.88 -1.36 -2.13
C CYS A 101 -17.22 -1.16 -2.84
N SER A 102 -18.11 -2.13 -2.72
CA SER A 102 -19.47 -1.99 -3.28
C SER A 102 -20.31 -0.98 -2.51
N GLU A 103 -20.11 -0.88 -1.19
CA GLU A 103 -20.78 0.04 -0.28
C GLU A 103 -19.78 0.58 0.75
N GLN A 104 -19.89 1.85 1.14
CA GLN A 104 -19.02 2.45 2.17
C GLN A 104 -19.38 2.02 3.59
N ASP A 105 -20.65 1.68 3.84
CA ASP A 105 -21.10 1.15 5.12
C ASP A 105 -20.67 -0.34 5.25
N PRO A 106 -19.96 -0.73 6.32
CA PRO A 106 -19.49 -2.10 6.50
C PRO A 106 -20.61 -3.15 6.53
N MET A 107 -21.79 -2.81 7.07
CA MET A 107 -22.91 -3.75 7.17
C MET A 107 -23.58 -3.94 5.83
N GLU A 108 -23.77 -2.87 5.04
CA GLU A 108 -24.30 -2.98 3.68
C GLU A 108 -23.32 -3.68 2.74
N GLN A 109 -22.02 -3.39 2.86
CA GLN A 109 -20.97 -4.09 2.14
C GLN A 109 -21.03 -5.59 2.45
N PHE A 110 -21.16 -5.95 3.73
CA PHE A 110 -21.27 -7.34 4.15
C PHE A 110 -22.51 -8.04 3.60
N LYS A 111 -23.67 -7.40 3.65
CA LYS A 111 -24.90 -7.95 3.06
C LYS A 111 -24.74 -8.24 1.57
N LYS A 112 -23.96 -7.42 0.86
CA LYS A 112 -23.80 -7.48 -0.60
C LYS A 112 -22.69 -8.43 -1.05
N SER A 113 -21.55 -8.43 -0.36
CA SER A 113 -20.35 -9.19 -0.78
C SER A 113 -19.95 -10.31 0.18
N SER A 114 -20.63 -10.45 1.33
CA SER A 114 -20.30 -11.38 2.42
C SER A 114 -18.96 -11.12 3.10
N PHE A 115 -18.42 -9.91 2.96
CA PHE A 115 -17.21 -9.47 3.66
C PHE A 115 -17.19 -7.95 3.82
N TRP A 116 -16.33 -7.42 4.69
CA TRP A 116 -16.03 -5.98 4.77
C TRP A 116 -14.52 -5.75 4.93
N TYR A 117 -14.07 -4.50 4.81
CA TYR A 117 -12.68 -4.13 5.09
C TYR A 117 -12.51 -3.62 6.53
N GLU A 118 -11.58 -4.23 7.26
CA GLU A 118 -11.24 -3.82 8.63
C GLU A 118 -9.75 -3.55 8.77
N TRP A 119 -9.40 -2.47 9.46
CA TRP A 119 -8.03 -2.16 9.83
C TRP A 119 -7.68 -2.82 11.17
N ARG A 120 -6.72 -3.75 11.17
CA ARG A 120 -6.27 -4.54 12.32
C ARG A 120 -4.77 -4.41 12.57
N PRO A 121 -4.27 -4.55 13.81
CA PRO A 121 -2.82 -4.61 14.07
C PRO A 121 -2.12 -5.70 13.25
N TYR A 122 -0.92 -5.42 12.73
CA TYR A 122 -0.18 -6.34 11.85
C TYR A 122 0.15 -7.68 12.50
N LYS A 123 0.24 -7.73 13.83
CA LYS A 123 0.43 -8.98 14.61
C LYS A 123 -0.74 -9.96 14.47
N ASP A 124 -1.94 -9.47 14.17
CA ASP A 124 -3.15 -10.30 14.06
C ASP A 124 -3.20 -11.09 12.74
N ARG A 125 -2.25 -10.85 11.82
CA ARG A 125 -2.16 -11.52 10.51
C ARG A 125 -1.98 -13.03 10.58
N GLU A 126 -1.54 -13.56 11.72
CA GLU A 126 -1.32 -14.99 11.91
C GLU A 126 -2.64 -15.72 12.20
N ASN A 127 -3.75 -14.98 12.37
CA ASN A 127 -5.08 -15.52 12.56
C ASN A 127 -5.83 -15.69 11.24
N ASP A 128 -5.27 -16.54 10.36
CA ASP A 128 -5.79 -16.84 9.02
C ASP A 128 -7.17 -17.54 9.03
N GLN A 129 -7.63 -18.01 10.20
CA GLN A 129 -8.97 -18.58 10.34
C GLN A 129 -10.05 -17.50 10.37
N LEU A 130 -9.74 -16.29 10.83
CA LEU A 130 -10.73 -15.22 10.98
C LEU A 130 -10.52 -14.09 9.97
N LEU A 131 -9.33 -13.94 9.40
CA LEU A 131 -8.93 -12.76 8.66
C LEU A 131 -8.22 -13.17 7.37
N GLN A 132 -8.64 -12.61 6.23
CA GLN A 132 -7.88 -12.65 4.99
C GLN A 132 -7.15 -11.31 4.77
N LEU A 133 -5.84 -11.36 4.55
CA LEU A 133 -5.03 -10.16 4.30
C LEU A 133 -5.30 -9.55 2.92
N VAL A 134 -5.62 -8.26 2.86
CA VAL A 134 -5.64 -7.51 1.59
C VAL A 134 -4.22 -7.37 1.08
N ARG A 135 -3.94 -7.90 -0.11
CA ARG A 135 -2.59 -7.85 -0.69
C ARG A 135 -2.61 -7.91 -2.20
N CYS A 136 -1.54 -7.40 -2.79
CA CYS A 136 -1.22 -7.61 -4.19
C CYS A 136 0.21 -8.15 -4.29
N GLY A 137 0.35 -9.40 -4.76
CA GLY A 137 1.61 -10.13 -4.70
C GLY A 137 2.14 -10.20 -3.26
N GLN A 138 3.33 -9.65 -3.03
CA GLN A 138 3.97 -9.59 -1.72
C GLN A 138 3.72 -8.27 -0.96
N SER A 139 2.97 -7.34 -1.55
CA SER A 139 2.72 -6.04 -0.95
C SER A 139 1.35 -6.03 -0.25
N THR A 140 1.32 -5.65 1.02
CA THR A 140 0.10 -5.34 1.78
C THR A 140 0.11 -3.86 2.20
N PRO A 141 -1.05 -3.17 2.23
CA PRO A 141 -1.14 -1.83 2.79
C PRO A 141 -0.89 -1.85 4.30
N HIS A 142 -0.21 -0.82 4.83
CA HIS A 142 -0.09 -0.61 6.28
C HIS A 142 -0.18 0.87 6.67
N GLY A 143 -0.55 1.15 7.92
CA GLY A 143 -0.22 2.41 8.60
C GLY A 143 -1.28 3.03 9.51
N GLU A 144 -0.80 3.73 10.55
CA GLU A 144 -1.35 4.95 11.17
C GLU A 144 -0.19 5.72 11.84
N PRO A 145 -0.04 7.05 11.70
CA PRO A 145 -0.66 7.97 10.74
C PRO A 145 0.03 7.97 9.36
N VAL A 146 1.09 7.17 9.17
CA VAL A 146 1.88 7.17 7.94
C VAL A 146 1.60 5.89 7.14
N PHE A 147 0.92 6.05 5.99
CA PHE A 147 0.55 4.93 5.12
C PHE A 147 1.73 4.48 4.25
N GLY A 148 1.91 3.18 4.11
CA GLY A 148 2.94 2.57 3.28
C GLY A 148 2.64 1.13 2.85
N ARG A 149 3.70 0.38 2.59
CA ARG A 149 3.63 -1.04 2.23
C ARG A 149 4.47 -1.92 3.13
N ALA A 150 3.99 -3.12 3.40
CA ALA A 150 4.75 -4.17 4.07
C ALA A 150 4.96 -5.35 3.12
N TYR A 151 6.12 -5.99 3.21
CA TYR A 151 6.50 -7.16 2.41
C TYR A 151 7.63 -7.95 3.09
N PRO A 152 7.74 -9.27 2.86
CA PRO A 152 8.85 -10.08 3.37
C PRO A 152 10.15 -9.79 2.59
N ASP A 153 11.28 -9.78 3.29
CA ASP A 153 12.61 -9.81 2.69
C ASP A 153 13.03 -11.26 2.33
N PRO A 154 14.18 -11.46 1.67
CA PRO A 154 14.67 -12.82 1.35
C PRO A 154 14.88 -13.73 2.56
N ALA A 155 15.04 -13.16 3.77
CA ALA A 155 15.16 -13.87 5.03
C ALA A 155 13.82 -14.06 5.77
N GLN A 156 12.69 -13.80 5.10
CA GLN A 156 11.32 -13.86 5.63
C GLN A 156 11.04 -12.86 6.77
N LYS A 157 11.92 -11.87 6.96
CA LYS A 157 11.64 -10.76 7.87
C LYS A 157 10.70 -9.78 7.17
N THR A 158 9.59 -9.41 7.80
CA THR A 158 8.73 -8.37 7.25
C THR A 158 9.43 -7.00 7.34
N LEU A 159 9.47 -6.28 6.22
CA LEU A 159 9.91 -4.90 6.10
C LEU A 159 8.70 -3.98 5.89
N ALA A 160 8.73 -2.79 6.48
CA ALA A 160 7.75 -1.72 6.27
C ALA A 160 8.42 -0.52 5.59
N HIS A 161 7.80 0.00 4.55
CA HIS A 161 8.25 1.20 3.85
C HIS A 161 7.10 2.19 3.72
N PHE A 162 7.32 3.46 4.03
CA PHE A 162 6.30 4.51 3.94
C PHE A 162 6.89 5.84 3.48
N GLY A 163 6.12 6.63 2.72
CA GLY A 163 6.55 7.94 2.23
C GLY A 163 6.16 9.06 3.19
N TRP A 164 7.13 9.89 3.59
CA TRP A 164 6.89 11.07 4.44
C TRP A 164 7.96 12.14 4.18
N ASN A 165 7.54 13.42 4.13
CA ASN A 165 8.41 14.58 3.88
C ASN A 165 9.34 14.42 2.65
N GLY A 166 8.85 13.85 1.55
CA GLY A 166 9.62 13.66 0.33
C GLY A 166 10.61 12.49 0.37
N GLN A 167 10.65 11.73 1.46
CA GLN A 167 11.55 10.60 1.65
C GLN A 167 10.78 9.30 1.89
N GLU A 168 11.34 8.21 1.41
CA GLU A 168 10.93 6.88 1.88
C GLU A 168 11.62 6.59 3.22
N ASN A 169 10.79 6.26 4.20
CA ASN A 169 11.19 5.83 5.53
C ASN A 169 10.92 4.32 5.69
N SER A 170 11.70 3.69 6.57
CA SER A 170 11.58 2.27 6.90
C SER A 170 11.80 2.05 8.39
N GLY A 171 10.97 1.21 9.03
CA GLY A 171 11.03 0.95 10.48
C GLY A 171 10.89 -0.53 10.83
N ALA A 172 11.48 -0.92 11.97
CA ALA A 172 11.46 -2.30 12.46
C ALA A 172 10.20 -2.65 13.27
N GLU A 173 9.45 -1.66 13.76
CA GLU A 173 8.31 -1.83 14.66
C GLU A 173 6.99 -1.90 13.89
N LEU A 174 6.79 -3.00 13.17
CA LEU A 174 5.52 -3.30 12.49
C LEU A 174 4.39 -3.67 13.45
N GLY A 175 4.70 -4.06 14.69
CA GLY A 175 3.73 -4.62 15.63
C GLY A 175 2.58 -3.68 16.03
N SER A 176 2.79 -2.36 15.97
CA SER A 176 1.78 -1.33 16.20
C SER A 176 1.11 -0.82 14.92
N MET A 177 1.63 -1.18 13.74
CA MET A 177 1.06 -0.76 12.45
C MET A 177 -0.23 -1.54 12.18
N GLN A 178 -1.20 -0.88 11.55
CA GLN A 178 -2.44 -1.52 11.12
C GLN A 178 -2.33 -1.98 9.65
N MET A 179 -3.04 -3.05 9.29
CA MET A 179 -3.20 -3.61 7.95
C MET A 179 -4.70 -3.74 7.64
N ILE A 180 -5.06 -3.80 6.37
CA ILE A 180 -6.43 -4.09 5.96
C ILE A 180 -6.61 -5.59 5.85
N VAL A 181 -7.64 -6.09 6.49
CA VAL A 181 -8.07 -7.48 6.42
C VAL A 181 -9.54 -7.55 6.04
N ILE A 182 -9.92 -8.73 5.57
CA ILE A 182 -11.27 -9.14 5.24
C ILE A 182 -11.69 -10.18 6.30
N PRO A 183 -12.58 -9.84 7.25
CA PRO A 183 -13.03 -10.81 8.23
C PRO A 183 -13.87 -11.93 7.62
N GLN A 184 -13.72 -13.15 8.12
CA GLN A 184 -14.44 -14.35 7.69
C GLN A 184 -15.58 -14.66 8.67
N PRO A 185 -16.81 -14.20 8.39
CA PRO A 185 -17.94 -14.27 9.32
C PRO A 185 -18.31 -15.71 9.71
N GLU A 186 -18.12 -16.69 8.82
CA GLU A 186 -18.37 -18.11 9.12
C GLU A 186 -17.52 -18.66 10.27
N ASN A 187 -16.42 -17.99 10.59
CA ASN A 187 -15.50 -18.38 11.65
C ASN A 187 -15.60 -17.44 12.87
N ILE A 188 -16.39 -16.36 12.76
CA ILE A 188 -16.75 -15.49 13.89
C ILE A 188 -17.98 -16.12 14.54
N GLY A 189 -17.75 -16.86 15.64
CA GLY A 189 -18.78 -17.64 16.34
C GLY A 189 -20.00 -16.86 16.81
#